data_AF-A0A559LD77-F1
#
_entry.id   AF-A0A559LD77-F1
#
_cell.length_a   1.000
_cell.length_b   1.000
_cell.length_c   1.000
_cell.angle_alpha   90.00
_cell.angle_beta   90.00
_cell.angle_gamma   90.00
#
_symmetry.space_group_name_H-M   'P 1'
#
loop_
_entity.id
_entity.type
_entity.pdbx_description
1 polymer ?
#
loop_
_entity_poly.entity_id
_entity_poly.type
_entity_poly.pdbx_seq_one_letter_code
_entity_poly.pdbx_strand_id
1 'polypeptide(L)'
;MASTVIVGGGIIGIATAYYLSEHQPGSSIHLVDSSATLFASASGFAGGFLARDWFHEDLASLGPLSFDEHEKLAKQFDGREKWLYAKSVTVNYELPRRRPKGSTGQDWLREGGSRADVIEERGEVKDRNSPPWLRRIKGDALSLVDNGEGTAVLDPLKLCQFLLERCRAAGVRIHNPAVVLNVGADCHDELSYVRIGYTDCSSETHIPATRILVCTGAWTPSVLESMFPGSSINIPVVPLAGHSLVVRNPTDIGETYHSVYTSMDDFSPEIYARPNGHIWLGGVNAYLRLPPLATSAKPMDAPLEKLKNLAKQIIRTDGDELEVLRTGLCFRPVSERGTPYITRIEDVDLRQGYRTRKGSDGGVYVATGHGPWGISLSLGTAKVMAEMMQGRELSADISKGRMPPPFVGTKSTGTMSSQVIRNKLWHVLLETKIGGVQLSPSDGLDGQRLVEVSILRRYLRPLLLVKSDRQFEASISQRSRYLCKRDEVSPGKIHLYLKFHLVREFNQLPHLEVHMEFHGGGATMSILHHLPTVERTFFEVSGFF
;
A
#
# COMPACT_ATOMS: atom_id res chain seq x y z
N MET A 1 32.69 13.22 1.87
CA MET A 1 31.74 12.25 2.44
C MET A 1 30.41 12.39 1.73
N ALA A 2 29.74 11.28 1.42
CA ALA A 2 28.44 11.31 0.76
C ALA A 2 27.36 11.88 1.70
N SER A 3 26.71 12.96 1.29
CA SER A 3 25.59 13.57 2.02
C SER A 3 24.27 12.92 1.60
N THR A 4 23.42 12.64 2.60
CA THR A 4 22.17 11.91 2.41
C THR A 4 20.97 12.78 2.73
N VAL A 5 20.02 12.88 1.81
CA VAL A 5 18.70 13.47 2.06
C VAL A 5 17.65 12.36 2.10
N ILE A 6 16.88 12.30 3.17
CA ILE A 6 15.75 11.38 3.36
C ILE A 6 14.47 12.20 3.30
N VAL A 7 13.60 11.89 2.34
CA VAL A 7 12.32 12.56 2.12
C VAL A 7 11.21 11.70 2.71
N GLY A 8 10.62 12.18 3.81
CA GLY A 8 9.61 11.49 4.61
C GLY A 8 10.12 11.12 5.99
N GLY A 9 9.59 11.77 7.02
CA GLY A 9 9.93 11.60 8.44
C GLY A 9 9.10 10.56 9.17
N GLY A 10 8.43 9.66 8.46
CA GLY A 10 7.76 8.51 9.06
C GLY A 10 8.75 7.48 9.62
N ILE A 11 8.22 6.37 10.16
CA ILE A 11 9.01 5.31 10.79
C ILE A 11 10.12 4.77 9.87
N ILE A 12 9.87 4.60 8.57
CA ILE A 12 10.88 4.13 7.61
C ILE A 12 12.03 5.14 7.51
N GLY A 13 11.72 6.42 7.36
CA GLY A 13 12.72 7.47 7.20
C GLY A 13 13.55 7.67 8.45
N ILE A 14 12.91 7.80 9.63
CA ILE A 14 13.65 8.04 10.87
C ILE A 14 14.46 6.82 11.31
N ALA A 15 13.96 5.60 11.11
CA ALA A 15 14.74 4.38 11.35
C ALA A 15 15.92 4.29 10.37
N THR A 16 15.75 4.67 9.11
CA THR A 16 16.87 4.64 8.14
C THR A 16 17.93 5.67 8.52
N ALA A 17 17.52 6.87 8.96
CA ALA A 17 18.45 7.88 9.49
C ALA A 17 19.24 7.35 10.70
N TYR A 18 18.57 6.63 11.61
CA TYR A 18 19.20 5.99 12.76
C TYR A 18 20.30 5.01 12.32
N TYR A 19 19.98 4.01 11.49
CA TYR A 19 20.97 3.02 11.03
C TYR A 19 22.08 3.61 10.16
N LEU A 20 21.78 4.64 9.37
CA LEU A 20 22.83 5.38 8.66
C LEU A 20 23.80 6.04 9.65
N SER A 21 23.27 6.70 10.69
CA SER A 21 24.07 7.44 11.67
C SER A 21 25.00 6.56 12.52
N GLU A 22 24.77 5.25 12.58
CA GLU A 22 25.68 4.29 13.22
C GLU A 22 26.99 4.10 12.43
N HIS A 23 27.01 4.45 11.13
CA HIS A 23 28.13 4.19 10.23
C HIS A 23 28.58 5.42 9.42
N GLN A 24 27.96 6.58 9.63
CA GLN A 24 28.42 7.86 9.09
C GLN A 24 28.03 9.01 10.01
N PRO A 25 28.73 10.16 9.97
CA PRO A 25 28.38 11.31 10.80
C PRO A 25 26.92 11.73 10.59
N GLY A 26 26.13 11.82 11.67
CA GLY A 26 24.73 12.22 11.56
C GLY A 26 24.57 13.62 10.94
N SER A 27 25.55 14.50 11.11
CA SER A 27 25.60 15.83 10.48
C SER A 27 25.58 15.81 8.94
N SER A 28 25.85 14.67 8.30
CA SER A 28 25.75 14.47 6.85
C SER A 28 24.41 13.86 6.41
N ILE A 29 23.46 13.71 7.34
CA ILE A 29 22.13 13.16 7.10
C ILE A 29 21.11 14.26 7.34
N HIS A 30 20.28 14.49 6.34
CA HIS A 30 19.18 15.44 6.38
C HIS A 30 17.87 14.70 6.19
N LEU A 31 16.92 14.91 7.10
CA LEU A 31 15.57 14.39 6.99
C LEU A 31 14.63 15.56 6.67
N VAL A 32 13.79 15.40 5.66
CA VAL A 32 12.87 16.44 5.17
C VAL A 32 11.44 15.89 5.24
N ASP A 33 10.54 16.58 5.95
CA ASP A 33 9.12 16.24 6.02
C ASP A 33 8.26 17.49 5.85
N SER A 34 7.22 17.41 5.03
CA SER A 34 6.31 18.52 4.74
C SER A 34 5.36 18.84 5.89
N SER A 35 5.20 17.93 6.84
CA SER A 35 4.27 18.07 7.96
C SER A 35 4.90 18.88 9.09
N ALA A 36 4.16 19.85 9.64
CA ALA A 36 4.61 20.59 10.82
C ALA A 36 4.76 19.66 12.04
N THR A 37 3.87 18.68 12.15
CA THR A 37 3.91 17.64 13.19
C THR A 37 4.30 16.31 12.56
N LEU A 38 5.42 15.74 13.00
CA LEU A 38 5.87 14.42 12.56
C LEU A 38 4.94 13.32 13.08
N PHE A 39 4.95 12.18 12.37
CA PHE A 39 4.20 10.97 12.71
C PHE A 39 2.67 11.12 12.70
N ALA A 40 2.12 12.18 12.10
CA ALA A 40 0.69 12.48 12.01
C ALA A 40 -0.09 11.61 10.99
N SER A 41 0.34 10.38 10.73
CA SER A 41 -0.34 9.41 9.86
C SER A 41 0.04 7.98 10.30
N ALA A 42 0.32 7.07 9.36
CA ALA A 42 0.46 5.64 9.63
C ALA A 42 1.49 5.32 10.74
N SER A 43 2.60 6.05 10.79
CA SER A 43 3.66 5.80 11.78
C SER A 43 3.25 6.09 13.23
N GLY A 44 2.39 7.08 13.47
CA GLY A 44 1.92 7.42 14.83
C GLY A 44 0.58 6.77 15.21
N PHE A 45 -0.26 6.48 14.23
CA PHE A 45 -1.62 5.93 14.45
C PHE A 45 -1.75 4.42 14.27
N ALA A 46 -0.74 3.73 13.75
CA ALA A 46 -0.74 2.27 13.65
C ALA A 46 -0.90 1.57 15.02
N GLY A 47 -1.34 0.32 14.98
CA GLY A 47 -1.56 -0.48 16.17
C GLY A 47 -0.29 -0.93 16.89
N GLY A 48 0.81 -1.12 16.14
CA GLY A 48 2.10 -1.51 16.70
C GLY A 48 2.29 -3.02 16.89
N PHE A 49 1.50 -3.83 16.19
CA PHE A 49 1.72 -5.27 16.11
C PHE A 49 2.93 -5.61 15.26
N LEU A 50 3.70 -6.59 15.74
CA LEU A 50 4.87 -7.15 15.10
C LEU A 50 4.65 -8.65 14.91
N ALA A 51 4.99 -9.15 13.74
CA ALA A 51 5.08 -10.57 13.44
C ALA A 51 6.47 -10.88 12.89
N ARG A 52 6.95 -12.10 13.18
CA ARG A 52 8.23 -12.59 12.70
C ARG A 52 8.13 -13.13 11.27
N ASP A 53 7.10 -13.90 10.98
CA ASP A 53 7.02 -14.77 9.79
C ASP A 53 5.63 -14.79 9.12
N TRP A 54 4.73 -13.87 9.46
CA TRP A 54 3.36 -13.78 8.89
C TRP A 54 3.31 -13.11 7.51
N PHE A 55 4.39 -13.21 6.76
CA PHE A 55 4.59 -12.46 5.52
C PHE A 55 4.62 -13.38 4.31
N HIS A 56 4.42 -12.79 3.13
CA HIS A 56 4.67 -13.47 1.87
C HIS A 56 6.11 -14.01 1.81
N GLU A 57 6.34 -15.11 1.09
CA GLU A 57 7.67 -15.74 0.97
C GLU A 57 8.78 -14.78 0.51
N ASP A 58 8.43 -13.77 -0.28
CA ASP A 58 9.35 -12.72 -0.74
C ASP A 58 9.94 -11.86 0.39
N LEU A 59 9.35 -11.95 1.59
CA LEU A 59 9.76 -11.23 2.79
C LEU A 59 10.30 -12.18 3.86
N ALA A 60 10.54 -13.45 3.54
CA ALA A 60 10.98 -14.46 4.50
C ALA A 60 12.33 -14.15 5.16
N SER A 61 13.20 -13.38 4.49
CA SER A 61 14.46 -12.88 5.08
C SER A 61 14.27 -11.57 5.85
N LEU A 62 13.42 -10.67 5.35
CA LEU A 62 13.22 -9.33 5.91
C LEU A 62 12.38 -9.33 7.19
N GLY A 63 11.34 -10.18 7.25
CA GLY A 63 10.43 -10.29 8.39
C GLY A 63 11.17 -10.65 9.69
N PRO A 64 11.89 -11.78 9.72
CA PRO A 64 12.68 -12.19 10.89
C PRO A 64 13.75 -11.17 11.28
N LEU A 65 14.49 -10.64 10.30
CA LEU A 65 15.49 -9.58 10.54
C LEU A 65 14.86 -8.38 11.25
N SER A 66 13.73 -7.88 10.75
CA SER A 66 13.07 -6.71 11.33
C SER A 66 12.55 -6.98 12.73
N PHE A 67 11.98 -8.16 12.96
CA PHE A 67 11.51 -8.58 14.28
C PHE A 67 12.67 -8.69 15.29
N ASP A 68 13.79 -9.26 14.88
CA ASP A 68 15.00 -9.38 15.71
C ASP A 68 15.60 -8.01 16.04
N GLU A 69 15.61 -7.07 15.09
CA GLU A 69 16.07 -5.70 15.36
C GLU A 69 15.13 -4.96 16.33
N HIS A 70 13.81 -5.18 16.28
CA HIS A 70 12.88 -4.63 17.29
C HIS A 70 13.20 -5.15 18.69
N GLU A 71 13.43 -6.47 18.80
CA GLU A 71 13.78 -7.10 20.07
C GLU A 71 15.14 -6.62 20.59
N LYS A 72 16.14 -6.53 19.71
CA LYS A 72 17.48 -6.04 20.03
C LYS A 72 17.47 -4.60 20.53
N LEU A 73 16.83 -3.67 19.81
CA LEU A 73 16.74 -2.27 20.25
C LEU A 73 15.97 -2.16 21.56
N ALA A 74 14.91 -2.96 21.75
CA ALA A 74 14.16 -2.95 23.00
C ALA A 74 15.00 -3.43 24.18
N LYS A 75 15.82 -4.46 24.01
CA LYS A 75 16.76 -4.91 25.05
C LYS A 75 17.86 -3.88 25.32
N GLN A 76 18.38 -3.26 24.27
CA GLN A 76 19.50 -2.31 24.38
C GLN A 76 19.12 -0.98 25.03
N PHE A 77 17.88 -0.53 24.85
CA PHE A 77 17.46 0.81 25.24
C PHE A 77 16.19 0.81 26.09
N ASP A 78 15.90 -0.23 26.88
CA ASP A 78 14.73 -0.25 27.78
C ASP A 78 13.42 0.02 27.03
N GLY A 79 13.24 -0.66 25.90
CA GLY A 79 12.13 -0.42 24.99
C GLY A 79 10.78 -0.76 25.59
N ARG A 80 10.77 -1.60 26.63
CA ARG A 80 9.58 -1.91 27.42
C ARG A 80 9.03 -0.65 28.11
N GLU A 81 9.90 0.18 28.66
CA GLU A 81 9.56 1.41 29.37
C GLU A 81 9.35 2.56 28.37
N LYS A 82 10.25 2.66 27.38
CA LYS A 82 10.29 3.83 26.48
C LYS A 82 9.23 3.78 25.38
N TRP A 83 8.97 2.63 24.77
CA TRP A 83 7.98 2.49 23.70
C TRP A 83 7.07 1.27 23.83
N LEU A 84 6.98 0.72 25.04
CA LEU A 84 6.02 -0.34 25.39
C LEU A 84 6.20 -1.63 24.60
N TYR A 85 7.43 -1.96 24.19
CA TYR A 85 7.72 -3.24 23.54
C TYR A 85 7.43 -4.41 24.49
N ALA A 86 6.70 -5.40 23.99
CA ALA A 86 6.45 -6.66 24.68
C ALA A 86 6.14 -7.78 23.69
N LYS A 87 6.57 -9.02 24.00
CA LYS A 87 6.03 -10.21 23.33
C LYS A 87 4.53 -10.32 23.60
N SER A 88 3.78 -10.82 22.63
CA SER A 88 2.31 -10.81 22.66
C SER A 88 1.75 -12.18 22.31
N VAL A 89 0.90 -12.75 23.15
CA VAL A 89 0.11 -13.92 22.76
C VAL A 89 -0.94 -13.47 21.75
N THR A 90 -1.02 -14.13 20.60
CA THR A 90 -1.97 -13.76 19.56
C THR A 90 -3.08 -14.79 19.43
N VAL A 91 -4.32 -14.31 19.47
CA VAL A 91 -5.52 -15.15 19.45
C VAL A 91 -6.49 -14.66 18.39
N ASN A 92 -7.24 -15.58 17.81
CA ASN A 92 -8.42 -15.28 16.99
C ASN A 92 -9.67 -15.44 17.86
N TYR A 93 -10.56 -14.45 17.79
CA TYR A 93 -11.77 -14.37 18.60
C TYR A 93 -12.99 -14.36 17.69
N GLU A 94 -13.84 -15.38 17.82
CA GLU A 94 -15.10 -15.47 17.07
C GLU A 94 -16.30 -15.27 18.00
N LEU A 95 -17.16 -14.31 17.64
CA LEU A 95 -18.47 -14.15 18.25
C LEU A 95 -19.46 -15.21 17.72
N PRO A 96 -20.44 -15.67 18.52
CA PRO A 96 -21.45 -16.65 18.10
C PRO A 96 -22.23 -16.13 16.89
N ARG A 97 -22.01 -16.80 15.74
CA ARG A 97 -22.36 -16.34 14.38
C ARG A 97 -23.85 -16.42 14.01
N ARG A 98 -24.22 -15.60 13.01
CA ARG A 98 -24.99 -16.01 11.83
C ARG A 98 -24.05 -15.84 10.60
N ARG A 99 -23.41 -16.92 10.10
CA ARG A 99 -22.42 -16.86 9.00
C ARG A 99 -23.06 -16.48 7.65
N PRO A 100 -22.42 -15.61 6.85
CA PRO A 100 -22.38 -15.75 5.39
C PRO A 100 -21.07 -16.41 4.93
N LYS A 101 -21.11 -17.06 3.75
CA LYS A 101 -20.01 -17.82 3.13
C LYS A 101 -18.83 -16.92 2.72
N GLY A 102 -17.61 -17.37 3.01
CA GLY A 102 -16.36 -16.68 2.69
C GLY A 102 -15.98 -16.67 1.19
N SER A 103 -15.14 -15.72 0.82
CA SER A 103 -14.35 -15.72 -0.42
C SER A 103 -12.96 -16.30 -0.14
N THR A 104 -12.51 -17.19 -1.01
CA THR A 104 -11.13 -17.71 -1.04
C THR A 104 -10.30 -16.85 -2.00
N GLY A 105 -9.16 -16.34 -1.53
CA GLY A 105 -8.01 -15.98 -2.38
C GLY A 105 -7.89 -14.53 -2.88
N GLN A 106 -6.66 -14.00 -2.70
CA GLN A 106 -6.00 -12.86 -3.37
C GLN A 106 -6.54 -11.42 -3.24
N ASP A 107 -7.71 -11.16 -2.63
CA ASP A 107 -8.19 -9.77 -2.40
C ASP A 107 -8.36 -9.38 -0.91
N TRP A 108 -7.58 -10.03 -0.02
CA TRP A 108 -7.72 -9.96 1.45
C TRP A 108 -7.67 -8.54 2.03
N LEU A 109 -6.90 -7.62 1.44
CA LEU A 109 -6.80 -6.22 1.86
C LEU A 109 -7.97 -5.34 1.37
N ARG A 110 -8.56 -5.68 0.22
CA ARG A 110 -9.63 -4.88 -0.43
C ARG A 110 -11.02 -5.26 0.05
N GLU A 111 -11.19 -6.50 0.51
CA GLU A 111 -12.45 -7.03 1.05
C GLU A 111 -12.53 -6.96 2.59
N GLY A 112 -11.53 -6.37 3.26
CA GLY A 112 -11.56 -6.21 4.72
C GLY A 112 -11.31 -7.50 5.51
N GLY A 113 -10.57 -8.45 4.94
CA GLY A 113 -10.19 -9.70 5.58
C GLY A 113 -9.22 -9.52 6.75
N SER A 114 -9.23 -10.47 7.69
CA SER A 114 -8.39 -10.45 8.89
C SER A 114 -6.98 -10.92 8.55
N ARG A 115 -5.95 -10.37 9.22
CA ARG A 115 -4.57 -10.88 9.05
C ARG A 115 -4.41 -12.32 9.55
N ALA A 116 -5.26 -12.73 10.49
CA ALA A 116 -5.25 -14.08 11.05
C ALA A 116 -5.72 -15.13 10.03
N ASP A 117 -6.47 -14.75 8.99
CA ASP A 117 -7.00 -15.68 7.98
C ASP A 117 -5.90 -16.29 7.08
N VAL A 118 -4.66 -15.78 7.18
CA VAL A 118 -3.49 -16.24 6.41
C VAL A 118 -2.74 -17.39 7.12
N ILE A 119 -3.12 -17.76 8.35
CA ILE A 119 -2.38 -18.69 9.21
C ILE A 119 -3.27 -19.86 9.66
N GLU A 120 -2.71 -21.07 9.66
CA GLU A 120 -3.35 -22.26 10.20
C GLU A 120 -3.44 -22.21 11.74
N GLU A 121 -4.64 -22.43 12.30
CA GLU A 121 -4.88 -22.44 13.75
C GLU A 121 -4.04 -23.53 14.46
N ARG A 122 -3.31 -23.16 15.52
CA ARG A 122 -2.36 -24.07 16.20
C ARG A 122 -2.90 -24.79 17.44
N GLY A 123 -4.21 -24.71 17.71
CA GLY A 123 -4.89 -25.51 18.74
C GLY A 123 -5.74 -24.72 19.75
N GLU A 124 -6.25 -25.43 20.77
CA GLU A 124 -7.13 -24.90 21.81
C GLU A 124 -6.41 -23.91 22.76
N VAL A 125 -7.10 -22.82 23.13
CA VAL A 125 -6.62 -21.84 24.10
C VAL A 125 -6.73 -22.42 25.51
N LYS A 126 -5.58 -22.68 26.17
CA LYS A 126 -5.53 -22.95 27.62
C LYS A 126 -5.83 -21.65 28.39
N ASP A 127 -6.53 -21.72 29.53
CA ASP A 127 -7.02 -20.54 30.29
C ASP A 127 -5.96 -19.43 30.51
N ARG A 128 -4.69 -19.79 30.69
CA ARG A 128 -3.56 -18.84 30.85
C ARG A 128 -3.26 -17.95 29.63
N ASN A 129 -3.79 -18.30 28.46
CA ASN A 129 -3.60 -17.59 27.19
C ASN A 129 -4.85 -16.78 26.79
N SER A 130 -5.86 -16.68 27.67
CA SER A 130 -7.05 -15.87 27.43
C SER A 130 -6.81 -14.44 27.92
N PRO A 131 -7.08 -13.41 27.10
CA PRO A 131 -6.89 -12.04 27.53
C PRO A 131 -7.86 -11.68 28.68
N PRO A 132 -7.37 -11.28 29.86
CA PRO A 132 -8.24 -11.04 31.02
C PRO A 132 -9.19 -9.85 30.83
N TRP A 133 -8.80 -8.90 29.99
CA TRP A 133 -9.59 -7.73 29.61
C TRP A 133 -10.66 -8.03 28.55
N LEU A 134 -10.61 -9.21 27.90
CA LEU A 134 -11.58 -9.59 26.86
C LEU A 134 -12.87 -10.08 27.52
N ARG A 135 -13.97 -9.40 27.24
CA ARG A 135 -15.30 -9.84 27.66
C ARG A 135 -15.69 -11.06 26.83
N ARG A 136 -15.94 -12.18 27.52
CA ARG A 136 -16.44 -13.43 26.94
C ARG A 136 -17.85 -13.73 27.42
N ILE A 137 -18.74 -14.04 26.50
CA ILE A 137 -20.10 -14.54 26.73
C ILE A 137 -20.21 -16.01 26.26
N LYS A 138 -21.27 -16.69 26.71
CA LYS A 138 -21.52 -18.08 26.34
C LYS A 138 -21.73 -18.19 24.83
N GLY A 139 -20.88 -18.97 24.15
CA GLY A 139 -20.93 -19.18 22.70
C GLY A 139 -19.77 -18.55 21.94
N ASP A 140 -18.96 -17.69 22.57
CA ASP A 140 -17.73 -17.18 21.97
C ASP A 140 -16.67 -18.28 21.86
N ALA A 141 -15.90 -18.24 20.77
CA ALA A 141 -14.73 -19.09 20.56
C ALA A 141 -13.44 -18.25 20.55
N LEU A 142 -12.38 -18.84 21.09
CA LEU A 142 -11.05 -18.26 21.12
C LEU A 142 -10.05 -19.33 20.69
N SER A 143 -9.30 -19.09 19.61
CA SER A 143 -8.26 -19.99 19.10
C SER A 143 -6.88 -19.33 19.18
N LEU A 144 -5.85 -20.14 19.48
CA LEU A 144 -4.48 -19.64 19.58
C LEU A 144 -3.83 -19.56 18.20
N VAL A 145 -3.30 -18.39 17.86
CA VAL A 145 -2.54 -18.16 16.62
C VAL A 145 -1.05 -18.21 16.89
N ASP A 146 -0.58 -17.51 17.93
CA ASP A 146 0.83 -17.48 18.35
C ASP A 146 0.93 -17.42 19.88
N ASN A 147 1.90 -18.13 20.46
CA ASN A 147 2.11 -18.24 21.90
C ASN A 147 3.01 -17.12 22.48
N GLY A 148 3.39 -16.12 21.69
CA GLY A 148 4.27 -15.03 22.08
C GLY A 148 5.74 -15.22 21.65
N GLU A 149 6.05 -16.27 20.89
CA GLU A 149 7.39 -16.46 20.32
C GLU A 149 7.58 -15.62 19.04
N GLY A 150 6.58 -15.66 18.15
CA GLY A 150 6.64 -15.04 16.82
C GLY A 150 5.98 -13.67 16.74
N THR A 151 5.33 -13.19 17.80
CA THR A 151 4.58 -11.94 17.78
C THR A 151 4.86 -11.03 18.98
N ALA A 152 4.71 -9.74 18.76
CA ALA A 152 4.97 -8.70 19.75
C ALA A 152 4.10 -7.46 19.49
N VAL A 153 4.02 -6.58 20.48
CA VAL A 153 3.33 -5.29 20.41
C VAL A 153 4.22 -4.16 20.92
N LEU A 154 3.96 -2.94 20.44
CA LEU A 154 4.57 -1.71 20.93
C LEU A 154 3.67 -0.49 20.70
N ASP A 155 4.09 0.68 21.18
CA ASP A 155 3.52 1.97 20.78
C ASP A 155 4.34 2.60 19.63
N PRO A 156 3.80 2.65 18.40
CA PRO A 156 4.54 3.16 17.25
C PRO A 156 4.96 4.62 17.36
N LEU A 157 4.13 5.46 17.99
CA LEU A 157 4.45 6.88 18.16
C LEU A 157 5.64 7.04 19.08
N LYS A 158 5.67 6.30 20.20
CA LYS A 158 6.79 6.34 21.14
C LYS A 158 8.08 5.79 20.53
N LEU A 159 8.01 4.73 19.72
CA LEU A 159 9.18 4.23 18.99
C LEU A 159 9.71 5.29 18.02
N CYS A 160 8.82 5.93 17.25
CA CYS A 160 9.19 7.01 16.33
C CYS A 160 9.86 8.19 17.06
N GLN A 161 9.30 8.61 18.20
CA GLN A 161 9.85 9.67 19.03
C GLN A 161 11.23 9.29 19.60
N PHE A 162 11.38 8.06 20.09
CA PHE A 162 12.66 7.55 20.56
C PHE A 162 13.73 7.60 19.46
N LEU A 163 13.43 7.08 18.26
CA LEU A 163 14.36 7.11 17.13
C LEU A 163 14.67 8.55 16.69
N LEU A 164 13.70 9.46 16.73
CA LEU A 164 13.91 10.87 16.44
C LEU A 164 14.93 11.51 17.39
N GLU A 165 14.81 11.26 18.70
CA GLU A 165 15.78 11.76 19.68
C GLU A 165 17.17 11.16 19.48
N ARG A 166 17.26 9.87 19.12
CA ARG A 166 18.55 9.24 18.77
C ARG A 166 19.19 9.88 17.53
N CYS A 167 18.41 10.15 16.49
CA CYS A 167 18.87 10.84 15.29
C CYS A 167 19.37 12.26 15.61
N ARG A 168 18.62 13.03 16.40
CA ARG A 168 19.03 14.36 16.86
C ARG A 168 20.34 14.32 17.64
N ALA A 169 20.46 13.38 18.58
CA ALA A 169 21.68 13.18 19.37
C ALA A 169 22.90 12.80 18.50
N ALA A 170 22.69 12.08 17.40
CA ALA A 170 23.73 11.77 16.43
C ALA A 170 24.08 12.93 15.48
N GLY A 171 23.35 14.05 15.55
CA GLY A 171 23.56 15.24 14.73
C GLY A 171 22.79 15.24 13.40
N VAL A 172 21.82 14.34 13.20
CA VAL A 172 20.93 14.34 12.02
C VAL A 172 20.13 15.64 11.98
N ARG A 173 20.13 16.30 10.82
CA ARG A 173 19.42 17.56 10.60
C ARG A 173 17.99 17.28 10.19
N ILE A 174 17.03 17.74 10.98
CA ILE A 174 15.60 17.55 10.74
C ILE A 174 15.00 18.85 10.21
N HIS A 175 14.40 18.78 9.02
CA HIS A 175 13.77 19.88 8.32
C HIS A 175 12.27 19.63 8.23
N ASN A 176 11.50 20.23 9.14
CA ASN A 176 10.03 20.17 9.13
C ASN A 176 9.43 21.46 9.75
N PRO A 177 8.38 22.04 9.16
CA PRO A 177 7.76 21.65 7.90
C PRO A 177 8.55 22.15 6.68
N ALA A 178 9.01 21.23 5.83
CA ALA A 178 9.78 21.56 4.63
C ALA A 178 9.44 20.61 3.46
N VAL A 179 9.43 21.16 2.24
CA VAL A 179 9.18 20.43 0.99
C VAL A 179 10.42 20.44 0.11
N VAL A 180 10.61 19.38 -0.68
CA VAL A 180 11.61 19.38 -1.75
C VAL A 180 11.05 20.18 -2.94
N LEU A 181 11.78 21.20 -3.37
CA LEU A 181 11.40 22.06 -4.48
C LEU A 181 12.07 21.63 -5.79
N ASN A 182 13.32 21.17 -5.71
CA ASN A 182 14.09 20.74 -6.88
C ASN A 182 15.26 19.84 -6.47
N VAL A 183 15.65 18.92 -7.36
CA VAL A 183 16.87 18.13 -7.26
C VAL A 183 17.77 18.46 -8.45
N GLY A 184 19.03 18.81 -8.19
CA GLY A 184 19.94 19.31 -9.22
C GLY A 184 21.33 18.68 -9.22
N ALA A 185 22.05 18.97 -10.30
CA ALA A 185 23.37 18.42 -10.59
C ALA A 185 24.48 19.46 -10.46
N ASP A 186 25.71 18.99 -10.36
CA ASP A 186 26.92 19.80 -10.50
C ASP A 186 27.34 19.98 -11.97
N CYS A 187 28.47 20.66 -12.20
CA CYS A 187 29.01 20.92 -13.55
C CYS A 187 29.48 19.67 -14.32
N HIS A 188 29.43 18.48 -13.71
CA HIS A 188 29.75 17.21 -14.37
C HIS A 188 28.47 16.39 -14.68
N ASP A 189 27.30 17.02 -14.62
CA ASP A 189 26.00 16.37 -14.78
C ASP A 189 25.79 15.22 -13.78
N GLU A 190 26.26 15.38 -12.54
CA GLU A 190 26.04 14.43 -11.44
C GLU A 190 25.15 15.03 -10.36
N LEU A 191 24.19 14.24 -9.85
CA LEU A 191 23.38 14.59 -8.68
C LEU A 191 24.25 15.15 -7.54
N SER A 192 23.94 16.38 -7.11
CA SER A 192 24.81 17.12 -6.17
C SER A 192 24.05 17.85 -5.07
N TYR A 193 22.78 18.23 -5.27
CA TYR A 193 22.02 18.91 -4.22
C TYR A 193 20.51 18.66 -4.29
N VAL A 194 19.85 18.92 -3.16
CA VAL A 194 18.40 19.04 -3.02
C VAL A 194 18.08 20.44 -2.51
N ARG A 195 17.23 21.18 -3.23
CA ARG A 195 16.70 22.46 -2.77
C ARG A 195 15.39 22.21 -2.02
N ILE A 196 15.32 22.67 -0.78
CA ILE A 196 14.12 22.59 0.06
C ILE A 196 13.57 23.98 0.36
N GLY A 197 12.26 24.06 0.59
CA GLY A 197 11.57 25.25 1.06
C GLY A 197 10.84 24.98 2.37
N TYR A 198 11.03 25.84 3.36
CA TYR A 198 10.29 25.80 4.62
C TYR A 198 8.93 26.46 4.46
N THR A 199 7.88 25.73 4.80
CA THR A 199 6.50 26.20 4.54
C THR A 199 5.99 27.16 5.61
N ASP A 200 6.72 27.35 6.71
CA ASP A 200 6.37 28.22 7.82
C ASP A 200 7.06 29.60 7.78
N CYS A 201 8.14 29.75 7.01
CA CYS A 201 8.94 30.98 6.99
C CYS A 201 9.42 31.44 5.60
N SER A 202 8.88 30.89 4.51
CA SER A 202 9.23 31.23 3.11
C SER A 202 10.74 31.17 2.79
N SER A 203 11.53 30.52 3.63
CA SER A 203 12.96 30.38 3.44
C SER A 203 13.26 29.15 2.59
N GLU A 204 14.29 29.25 1.75
CA GLU A 204 14.78 28.13 0.96
C GLU A 204 16.25 27.85 1.28
N THR A 205 16.66 26.60 1.14
CA THR A 205 18.08 26.24 1.31
C THR A 205 18.49 25.11 0.37
N HIS A 206 19.76 25.12 -0.01
CA HIS A 206 20.38 24.05 -0.79
C HIS A 206 21.11 23.11 0.16
N ILE A 207 20.72 21.84 0.13
CA ILE A 207 21.38 20.78 0.89
C ILE A 207 22.27 20.00 -0.09
N PRO A 208 23.60 19.97 0.11
CA PRO A 208 24.46 19.05 -0.62
C PRO A 208 23.95 17.62 -0.46
N ALA A 209 23.78 16.89 -1.55
CA ALA A 209 23.16 15.58 -1.54
C ALA A 209 23.67 14.74 -2.71
N THR A 210 24.33 13.63 -2.38
CA THR A 210 24.71 12.62 -3.38
C THR A 210 23.82 11.39 -3.28
N ARG A 211 23.16 11.19 -2.13
CA ARG A 211 22.20 10.12 -1.86
C ARG A 211 20.83 10.71 -1.50
N ILE A 212 19.76 10.22 -2.12
CA ILE A 212 18.37 10.59 -1.82
C ILE A 212 17.57 9.33 -1.54
N LEU A 213 16.86 9.28 -0.41
CA LEU A 213 15.87 8.26 -0.11
C LEU A 213 14.47 8.88 -0.10
N VAL A 214 13.56 8.37 -0.93
CA VAL A 214 12.14 8.74 -0.87
C VAL A 214 11.35 7.65 -0.12
N CYS A 215 10.76 8.00 1.02
CA CYS A 215 10.00 7.10 1.87
C CYS A 215 8.76 7.78 2.49
N THR A 216 8.04 8.57 1.68
CA THR A 216 6.87 9.37 2.09
C THR A 216 5.57 8.56 2.18
N GLY A 217 5.65 7.24 2.39
CA GLY A 217 4.49 6.36 2.54
C GLY A 217 3.52 6.49 1.37
N ALA A 218 2.24 6.75 1.67
CA ALA A 218 1.19 6.86 0.65
C ALA A 218 1.40 8.02 -0.34
N TRP A 219 2.22 9.01 0.01
CA TRP A 219 2.56 10.16 -0.84
C TRP A 219 3.74 9.90 -1.79
N THR A 220 4.33 8.70 -1.77
CA THR A 220 5.52 8.38 -2.56
C THR A 220 5.34 8.65 -4.05
N PRO A 221 4.23 8.23 -4.71
CA PRO A 221 4.03 8.50 -6.13
C PRO A 221 4.04 10.00 -6.47
N SER A 222 3.25 10.82 -5.76
CA SER A 222 3.17 12.26 -6.00
C SER A 222 4.48 13.00 -5.68
N VAL A 223 5.21 12.54 -4.67
CA VAL A 223 6.50 13.13 -4.29
C VAL A 223 7.55 12.83 -5.34
N LEU A 224 7.60 11.60 -5.88
CA LEU A 224 8.53 11.25 -6.97
C LEU A 224 8.23 12.03 -8.25
N GLU A 225 6.96 12.17 -8.62
CA GLU A 225 6.54 12.97 -9.77
C GLU A 225 6.96 14.44 -9.64
N SER A 226 6.77 15.02 -8.44
CA SER A 226 7.18 16.40 -8.16
C SER A 226 8.70 16.58 -8.11
N MET A 227 9.46 15.61 -7.57
CA MET A 227 10.92 15.70 -7.44
C MET A 227 11.64 15.44 -8.76
N PHE A 228 11.08 14.56 -9.60
CA PHE A 228 11.65 14.14 -10.89
C PHE A 228 10.59 14.25 -11.99
N PRO A 229 10.21 15.48 -12.40
CA PRO A 229 9.23 15.69 -13.46
C PRO A 229 9.68 15.03 -14.76
N GLY A 230 8.75 14.39 -15.47
CA GLY A 230 9.03 13.68 -16.73
C GLY A 230 9.76 12.34 -16.58
N SER A 231 10.01 11.88 -15.34
CA SER A 231 10.56 10.55 -15.06
C SER A 231 9.63 9.42 -15.54
N SER A 232 10.18 8.22 -15.75
CA SER A 232 9.40 7.00 -16.01
C SER A 232 9.22 6.13 -14.76
N ILE A 233 9.43 6.72 -13.58
CA ILE A 233 9.30 6.01 -12.31
C ILE A 233 7.82 5.67 -12.09
N ASN A 234 7.51 4.37 -12.02
CA ASN A 234 6.16 3.90 -11.73
C ASN A 234 6.17 3.01 -10.49
N ILE A 235 5.67 3.55 -9.38
CA ILE A 235 5.53 2.84 -8.12
C ILE A 235 4.04 2.76 -7.78
N PRO A 236 3.35 1.67 -8.14
CA PRO A 236 1.91 1.53 -7.96
C PRO A 236 1.59 1.23 -6.50
N VAL A 237 1.56 2.30 -5.70
CA VAL A 237 1.13 2.31 -4.31
C VAL A 237 -0.14 3.13 -4.20
N VAL A 238 -1.16 2.55 -3.56
CA VAL A 238 -2.45 3.19 -3.33
C VAL A 238 -2.65 3.48 -1.84
N PRO A 239 -3.29 4.61 -1.50
CA PRO A 239 -3.61 4.93 -0.12
C PRO A 239 -4.82 4.11 0.35
N LEU A 240 -4.65 3.35 1.44
CA LEU A 240 -5.78 2.72 2.14
C LEU A 240 -5.99 3.40 3.50
N ALA A 241 -7.06 4.18 3.61
CA ALA A 241 -7.37 4.88 4.85
C ALA A 241 -7.87 3.91 5.92
N GLY A 242 -7.49 4.15 7.18
CA GLY A 242 -7.88 3.33 8.32
C GLY A 242 -8.08 4.16 9.56
N HIS A 243 -9.19 3.92 10.26
CA HIS A 243 -9.51 4.54 11.54
C HIS A 243 -8.99 3.70 12.70
N SER A 244 -8.63 4.37 13.78
CA SER A 244 -8.16 3.74 15.00
C SER A 244 -8.67 4.46 16.25
N LEU A 245 -8.76 3.70 17.34
CA LEU A 245 -9.18 4.15 18.65
C LEU A 245 -8.18 3.62 19.68
N VAL A 246 -7.78 4.45 20.64
CA VAL A 246 -7.03 4.01 21.82
C VAL A 246 -7.88 4.32 23.03
N VAL A 247 -8.13 3.30 23.85
CA VAL A 247 -8.87 3.43 25.10
C VAL A 247 -7.99 3.03 26.27
N ARG A 248 -8.29 3.57 27.46
CA ARG A 248 -7.74 3.04 28.71
C ARG A 248 -8.50 1.77 29.07
N ASN A 249 -7.78 0.69 29.36
CA ASN A 249 -8.40 -0.47 29.99
C ASN A 249 -8.75 -0.10 31.45
N PRO A 250 -10.02 -0.20 31.88
CA PRO A 250 -10.40 0.08 33.27
C PRO A 250 -9.94 -1.04 34.22
N THR A 251 -9.62 -2.22 33.68
CA THR A 251 -9.18 -3.39 34.45
C THR A 251 -7.69 -3.64 34.30
N ASP A 252 -7.15 -4.60 35.05
CA ASP A 252 -5.79 -5.08 34.84
C ASP A 252 -5.68 -5.84 33.50
N ILE A 253 -4.64 -5.55 32.73
CA ILE A 253 -4.31 -6.25 31.49
C ILE A 253 -3.56 -7.56 31.75
N GLY A 254 -3.07 -7.77 32.98
CA GLY A 254 -2.30 -8.93 33.40
C GLY A 254 -0.82 -8.87 32.99
N GLU A 255 -0.09 -9.92 33.33
CA GLU A 255 1.35 -10.05 33.04
C GLU A 255 1.63 -10.47 31.58
N THR A 256 0.63 -11.02 30.90
CA THR A 256 0.72 -11.46 29.49
C THR A 256 -0.01 -10.48 28.57
N TYR A 257 0.68 -10.02 27.54
CA TYR A 257 0.11 -9.09 26.54
C TYR A 257 -0.54 -9.88 25.42
N HIS A 258 -1.64 -9.33 24.91
CA HIS A 258 -2.46 -10.04 23.95
C HIS A 258 -2.75 -9.19 22.71
N SER A 259 -2.70 -9.85 21.56
CA SER A 259 -3.20 -9.36 20.28
C SER A 259 -4.39 -10.20 19.86
N VAL A 260 -5.51 -9.55 19.60
CA VAL A 260 -6.77 -10.21 19.26
C VAL A 260 -7.16 -9.81 17.86
N TYR A 261 -7.35 -10.81 17.01
CA TYR A 261 -7.98 -10.68 15.71
C TYR A 261 -9.42 -11.17 15.81
N THR A 262 -10.32 -10.52 15.09
CA THR A 262 -11.72 -10.93 15.05
C THR A 262 -12.34 -10.57 13.71
N SER A 263 -13.45 -11.21 13.39
CA SER A 263 -14.19 -10.99 12.15
C SER A 263 -15.65 -10.68 12.49
N MET A 264 -16.10 -9.49 12.10
CA MET A 264 -17.47 -9.01 12.23
C MET A 264 -18.15 -9.07 10.86
N ASP A 265 -19.48 -8.89 10.83
CA ASP A 265 -20.27 -9.00 9.59
C ASP A 265 -19.80 -8.05 8.47
N ASP A 266 -19.24 -6.90 8.81
CA ASP A 266 -18.91 -5.82 7.87
C ASP A 266 -17.46 -5.29 7.97
N PHE A 267 -16.61 -5.88 8.83
CA PHE A 267 -15.17 -5.59 8.92
C PHE A 267 -14.43 -6.62 9.79
N SER A 268 -13.09 -6.64 9.70
CA SER A 268 -12.23 -7.47 10.55
C SER A 268 -11.39 -6.60 11.51
N PRO A 269 -11.82 -6.42 12.76
CA PRO A 269 -11.08 -5.61 13.71
C PRO A 269 -9.77 -6.26 14.17
N GLU A 270 -8.84 -5.38 14.52
CA GLU A 270 -7.57 -5.73 15.15
C GLU A 270 -7.49 -5.02 16.50
N ILE A 271 -7.17 -5.75 17.57
CA ILE A 271 -7.10 -5.21 18.93
C ILE A 271 -5.78 -5.59 19.59
N TYR A 272 -5.06 -4.60 20.11
CA TYR A 272 -3.74 -4.79 20.71
C TYR A 272 -3.68 -4.15 22.10
N ALA A 273 -3.50 -4.99 23.12
CA ALA A 273 -3.30 -4.53 24.49
C ALA A 273 -1.81 -4.24 24.73
N ARG A 274 -1.51 -3.05 25.25
CA ARG A 274 -0.13 -2.58 25.50
C ARG A 274 0.22 -2.64 26.99
N PRO A 275 1.52 -2.78 27.33
CA PRO A 275 2.02 -2.81 28.70
C PRO A 275 1.53 -1.75 29.69
N ASN A 276 1.12 -0.59 29.21
CA ASN A 276 0.67 0.51 30.07
C ASN A 276 -0.85 0.53 30.30
N GLY A 277 -1.56 -0.56 29.98
CA GLY A 277 -3.01 -0.65 30.13
C GLY A 277 -3.81 -0.03 28.97
N HIS A 278 -3.15 0.47 27.92
CA HIS A 278 -3.87 1.04 26.78
C HIS A 278 -4.23 -0.07 25.79
N ILE A 279 -5.45 -0.03 25.25
CA ILE A 279 -5.91 -0.95 24.21
C ILE A 279 -6.11 -0.15 22.92
N TRP A 280 -5.41 -0.54 21.87
CA TRP A 280 -5.61 0.00 20.53
C TRP A 280 -6.59 -0.87 19.75
N LEU A 281 -7.52 -0.26 19.03
CA LEU A 281 -8.47 -0.91 18.13
C LEU A 281 -8.39 -0.28 16.73
N GLY A 282 -8.50 -1.11 15.70
CA GLY A 282 -8.59 -0.66 14.30
C GLY A 282 -9.32 -1.67 13.42
N GLY A 283 -9.17 -1.53 12.10
CA GLY A 283 -9.78 -2.42 11.10
C GLY A 283 -10.95 -1.81 10.33
N VAL A 284 -11.40 -0.59 10.69
CA VAL A 284 -12.40 0.14 9.89
C VAL A 284 -11.69 0.91 8.77
N ASN A 285 -11.74 0.34 7.57
CA ASN A 285 -11.10 0.89 6.38
C ASN A 285 -12.03 1.84 5.61
N ALA A 286 -11.45 2.81 4.91
CA ALA A 286 -12.18 3.71 4.03
C ALA A 286 -11.37 4.03 2.77
N TYR A 287 -12.05 4.21 1.64
CA TYR A 287 -11.46 4.69 0.39
C TYR A 287 -11.57 6.21 0.33
N LEU A 288 -10.60 6.89 0.92
CA LEU A 288 -10.54 8.35 0.97
C LEU A 288 -9.45 8.87 0.02
N ARG A 289 -9.69 10.04 -0.56
CA ARG A 289 -8.66 10.77 -1.29
C ARG A 289 -7.51 11.11 -0.34
N LEU A 290 -6.28 10.89 -0.78
CA LEU A 290 -5.09 11.26 -0.03
C LEU A 290 -5.03 12.80 0.07
N PRO A 291 -5.02 13.39 1.28
CA PRO A 291 -4.87 14.84 1.43
C PRO A 291 -3.45 15.28 1.07
N PRO A 292 -3.21 16.57 0.74
CA PRO A 292 -1.87 17.07 0.44
C PRO A 292 -0.87 16.89 1.58
N LEU A 293 -1.32 17.03 2.84
CA LEU A 293 -0.51 16.85 4.04
C LEU A 293 -1.12 15.80 4.97
N ALA A 294 -0.27 15.06 5.68
CA ALA A 294 -0.69 14.07 6.67
C ALA A 294 -1.54 14.70 7.78
N THR A 295 -1.16 15.89 8.25
CA THR A 295 -1.84 16.64 9.32
C THR A 295 -3.23 17.16 8.93
N SER A 296 -3.59 17.13 7.65
CA SER A 296 -4.94 17.50 7.18
C SER A 296 -5.96 16.38 7.31
N ALA A 297 -5.53 15.15 7.60
CA ALA A 297 -6.41 14.01 7.80
C ALA A 297 -7.15 14.10 9.15
N LYS A 298 -8.48 14.07 9.12
CA LYS A 298 -9.30 14.08 10.34
C LYS A 298 -10.15 12.81 10.42
N PRO A 299 -10.19 12.12 11.58
CA PRO A 299 -11.08 10.98 11.79
C PRO A 299 -12.54 11.33 11.51
N MET A 300 -13.28 10.38 10.95
CA MET A 300 -14.70 10.51 10.68
C MET A 300 -15.54 9.89 11.81
N ASP A 301 -16.68 10.50 12.13
CA ASP A 301 -17.51 10.09 13.26
C ASP A 301 -18.07 8.67 13.11
N ALA A 302 -18.66 8.32 11.97
CA ALA A 302 -19.28 7.01 11.78
C ALA A 302 -18.31 5.82 11.97
N PRO A 303 -17.11 5.81 11.36
CA PRO A 303 -16.07 4.81 11.68
C PRO A 303 -15.64 4.78 13.15
N LEU A 304 -15.56 5.93 13.82
CA LEU A 304 -15.19 6.00 15.23
C LEU A 304 -16.28 5.46 16.15
N GLU A 305 -17.55 5.77 15.89
CA GLU A 305 -18.67 5.21 16.64
C GLU A 305 -18.72 3.68 16.51
N LYS A 306 -18.40 3.16 15.32
CA LYS A 306 -18.26 1.72 15.10
C LYS A 306 -17.16 1.10 15.97
N LEU A 307 -15.99 1.74 16.06
CA LEU A 307 -14.90 1.29 16.95
C LEU A 307 -15.26 1.43 18.44
N LYS A 308 -15.97 2.48 18.85
CA LYS A 308 -16.44 2.65 20.22
C LYS A 308 -17.45 1.57 20.62
N ASN A 309 -18.38 1.24 19.72
CA ASN A 309 -19.35 0.16 19.92
C ASN A 309 -18.66 -1.19 20.05
N LEU A 310 -17.68 -1.46 19.18
CA LEU A 310 -16.83 -2.66 19.30
C LEU A 310 -16.12 -2.69 20.65
N ALA A 311 -15.45 -1.60 21.06
CA ALA A 311 -14.75 -1.52 22.33
C ALA A 311 -15.69 -1.81 23.52
N LYS A 312 -16.89 -1.21 23.53
CA LYS A 312 -17.93 -1.48 24.53
C LYS A 312 -18.39 -2.93 24.54
N GLN A 313 -18.35 -3.62 23.40
CA GLN A 313 -18.78 -5.02 23.28
C GLN A 313 -17.73 -5.99 23.81
N ILE A 314 -16.46 -5.79 23.44
CA ILE A 314 -15.39 -6.79 23.66
C ILE A 314 -14.50 -6.49 24.87
N ILE A 315 -14.46 -5.26 25.38
CA ILE A 315 -13.62 -4.92 26.54
C ILE A 315 -14.46 -5.07 27.81
N ARG A 316 -13.92 -5.79 28.80
CA ARG A 316 -14.52 -5.89 30.14
C ARG A 316 -14.36 -4.56 30.87
N THR A 317 -15.46 -4.01 31.36
CA THR A 317 -15.49 -2.70 32.03
C THR A 317 -16.02 -2.75 33.46
N ASP A 318 -16.59 -3.88 33.90
CA ASP A 318 -17.14 -4.09 35.25
C ASP A 318 -18.08 -2.96 35.76
N GLY A 319 -18.71 -2.22 34.82
CA GLY A 319 -19.63 -1.11 35.10
C GLY A 319 -19.08 0.27 34.78
N ASP A 320 -17.77 0.41 34.57
CA ASP A 320 -17.12 1.70 34.25
C ASP A 320 -17.30 2.13 32.79
N GLU A 321 -17.20 3.44 32.55
CA GLU A 321 -17.12 3.99 31.20
C GLU A 321 -15.71 3.84 30.59
N LEU A 322 -15.64 3.52 29.30
CA LEU A 322 -14.38 3.45 28.57
C LEU A 322 -13.86 4.85 28.23
N GLU A 323 -12.75 5.24 28.86
CA GLU A 323 -12.04 6.47 28.55
C GLU A 323 -11.35 6.37 27.18
N VAL A 324 -11.73 7.25 26.25
CA VAL A 324 -11.08 7.40 24.95
C VAL A 324 -9.86 8.31 25.08
N LEU A 325 -8.67 7.74 24.87
CA LEU A 325 -7.40 8.46 24.99
C LEU A 325 -6.97 9.10 23.67
N ARG A 326 -7.25 8.44 22.54
CA ARG A 326 -6.83 8.91 21.22
C ARG A 326 -7.73 8.35 20.13
N THR A 327 -8.02 9.18 19.13
CA THR A 327 -8.59 8.75 17.84
C THR A 327 -7.56 9.02 16.73
N GLY A 328 -7.61 8.24 15.67
CA GLY A 328 -6.65 8.39 14.57
C GLY A 328 -7.24 8.01 13.22
N LEU A 329 -6.79 8.72 12.19
CA LEU A 329 -6.98 8.39 10.78
C LEU A 329 -5.62 8.39 10.13
N CYS A 330 -5.29 7.32 9.41
CA CYS A 330 -4.04 7.23 8.67
C CYS A 330 -4.22 6.59 7.31
N PHE A 331 -3.20 6.75 6.46
CA PHE A 331 -3.17 6.18 5.12
C PHE A 331 -2.02 5.17 5.01
N ARG A 332 -2.37 3.90 4.85
CA ARG A 332 -1.38 2.84 4.61
C ARG A 332 -0.98 2.86 3.13
N PRO A 333 0.32 2.80 2.80
CA PRO A 333 0.77 2.65 1.42
C PRO A 333 0.64 1.20 0.99
N VAL A 334 -0.46 0.82 0.35
CA VAL A 334 -0.67 -0.55 -0.13
C VAL A 334 -0.07 -0.69 -1.52
N SER A 335 0.91 -1.57 -1.70
CA SER A 335 1.41 -1.91 -3.03
C SER A 335 0.47 -2.90 -3.73
N GLU A 336 0.34 -2.79 -5.06
CA GLU A 336 -0.46 -3.75 -5.83
C GLU A 336 0.06 -5.20 -5.75
N ARG A 337 1.34 -5.38 -5.46
CA ARG A 337 1.99 -6.69 -5.33
C ARG A 337 1.97 -7.28 -3.92
N GLY A 338 1.45 -6.55 -2.93
CA GLY A 338 1.41 -7.00 -1.53
C GLY A 338 2.74 -6.94 -0.76
N THR A 339 3.86 -6.61 -1.41
CA THR A 339 5.20 -6.44 -0.82
C THR A 339 5.76 -5.03 -1.06
N PRO A 340 6.57 -4.49 -0.13
CA PRO A 340 7.14 -3.14 -0.26
C PRO A 340 8.17 -3.02 -1.37
N TYR A 341 8.27 -1.83 -1.97
CA TYR A 341 9.36 -1.41 -2.86
C TYR A 341 10.53 -0.94 -2.01
N ILE A 342 11.66 -1.64 -2.10
CA ILE A 342 12.91 -1.36 -1.37
C ILE A 342 14.05 -1.47 -2.39
N THR A 343 14.42 -0.36 -3.02
CA THR A 343 15.34 -0.41 -4.17
C THR A 343 16.01 0.92 -4.44
N ARG A 344 17.13 0.86 -5.15
CA ARG A 344 17.67 1.97 -5.94
C ARG A 344 16.77 2.20 -7.17
N ILE A 345 16.56 3.46 -7.54
CA ILE A 345 15.95 3.86 -8.81
C ILE A 345 17.08 4.03 -9.84
N GLU A 346 16.90 3.46 -11.03
CA GLU A 346 17.90 3.53 -12.10
C GLU A 346 17.92 4.91 -12.75
N ASP A 347 19.09 5.37 -13.18
CA ASP A 347 19.28 6.70 -13.76
C ASP A 347 18.42 6.91 -15.02
N VAL A 348 18.22 5.83 -15.80
CA VAL A 348 17.36 5.83 -16.99
C VAL A 348 15.89 6.15 -16.66
N ASP A 349 15.44 5.82 -15.45
CA ASP A 349 14.07 6.07 -15.02
C ASP A 349 13.90 7.48 -14.47
N LEU A 350 14.96 8.08 -13.91
CA LEU A 350 14.93 9.47 -13.42
C LEU A 350 14.68 10.45 -14.58
N ARG A 351 15.29 10.22 -15.76
CA ARG A 351 15.16 11.08 -16.98
C ARG A 351 15.46 12.57 -16.75
N GLN A 352 16.41 12.87 -15.88
CA GLN A 352 16.71 14.26 -15.49
C GLN A 352 17.87 14.91 -16.26
N GLY A 353 18.45 14.22 -17.26
CA GLY A 353 19.62 14.73 -18.00
C GLY A 353 20.94 14.65 -17.23
N TYR A 354 20.92 14.29 -15.94
CA TYR A 354 22.09 14.02 -15.11
C TYR A 354 22.12 12.56 -14.63
N ARG A 355 23.31 12.09 -14.23
CA ARG A 355 23.55 10.75 -13.68
C ARG A 355 23.66 10.77 -12.16
N THR A 356 23.56 9.60 -11.53
CA THR A 356 23.85 9.44 -10.11
C THR A 356 25.11 8.61 -9.90
N ARG A 357 25.92 8.96 -8.87
CA ARG A 357 27.11 8.19 -8.50
C ARG A 357 26.69 6.76 -8.09
N LYS A 358 27.54 5.76 -8.32
CA LYS A 358 27.22 4.35 -8.05
C LYS A 358 27.71 3.90 -6.67
N GLY A 359 27.27 2.73 -6.23
CA GLY A 359 27.69 2.13 -4.96
C GLY A 359 27.38 3.02 -3.76
N SER A 360 28.37 3.18 -2.88
CA SER A 360 28.30 4.00 -1.66
C SER A 360 28.32 5.51 -1.91
N ASP A 361 28.69 5.95 -3.11
CA ASP A 361 28.98 7.36 -3.38
C ASP A 361 27.73 8.19 -3.72
N GLY A 362 26.65 7.54 -4.17
CA GLY A 362 25.42 8.25 -4.49
C GLY A 362 24.28 7.36 -4.96
N GLY A 363 23.13 7.99 -5.22
CA GLY A 363 21.95 7.34 -5.77
C GLY A 363 20.64 7.93 -5.33
N VAL A 364 19.59 7.60 -6.07
CA VAL A 364 18.21 7.82 -5.65
C VAL A 364 17.61 6.46 -5.29
N TYR A 365 16.94 6.41 -4.15
CA TYR A 365 16.39 5.19 -3.57
C TYR A 365 14.95 5.41 -3.15
N VAL A 366 14.19 4.32 -3.03
CA VAL A 366 12.80 4.35 -2.57
C VAL A 366 12.53 3.21 -1.59
N ALA A 367 11.76 3.53 -0.53
CA ALA A 367 11.25 2.58 0.45
C ALA A 367 9.78 2.89 0.75
N THR A 368 8.84 2.16 0.15
CA THR A 368 7.39 2.37 0.32
C THR A 368 6.57 1.10 0.07
N GLY A 369 5.25 1.14 0.24
CA GLY A 369 4.36 0.03 -0.12
C GLY A 369 4.23 -1.05 0.95
N HIS A 370 4.65 -0.79 2.19
CA HIS A 370 4.58 -1.77 3.30
C HIS A 370 3.16 -2.13 3.76
N GLY A 371 2.14 -1.45 3.25
CA GLY A 371 0.74 -1.70 3.56
C GLY A 371 0.49 -1.73 5.09
N PRO A 372 -0.14 -2.80 5.61
CA PRO A 372 -0.44 -2.93 7.04
C PRO A 372 0.79 -3.37 7.88
N TRP A 373 1.91 -3.71 7.25
CA TRP A 373 3.11 -4.26 7.88
C TRP A 373 4.21 -3.24 8.17
N GLY A 374 3.94 -1.94 7.93
CA GLY A 374 4.93 -0.87 8.01
C GLY A 374 5.68 -0.78 9.34
N ILE A 375 5.02 -1.02 10.48
CA ILE A 375 5.72 -1.03 11.78
C ILE A 375 6.56 -2.31 11.93
N SER A 376 5.99 -3.48 11.63
CA SER A 376 6.67 -4.76 11.75
C SER A 376 7.94 -4.84 10.91
N LEU A 377 7.90 -4.36 9.67
CA LEU A 377 9.00 -4.40 8.70
C LEU A 377 9.93 -3.18 8.75
N SER A 378 9.64 -2.20 9.60
CA SER A 378 10.32 -0.89 9.56
C SER A 378 11.82 -0.97 9.82
N LEU A 379 12.24 -1.64 10.89
CA LEU A 379 13.64 -1.67 11.30
C LEU A 379 14.49 -2.50 10.34
N GLY A 380 13.99 -3.65 9.87
CA GLY A 380 14.67 -4.44 8.85
C GLY A 380 14.80 -3.68 7.53
N THR A 381 13.71 -3.02 7.08
CA THR A 381 13.74 -2.16 5.87
C THR A 381 14.81 -1.08 6.03
N ALA A 382 14.80 -0.38 7.16
CA ALA A 382 15.71 0.72 7.43
C ALA A 382 17.18 0.29 7.48
N LYS A 383 17.47 -0.86 8.10
CA LYS A 383 18.82 -1.44 8.14
C LYS A 383 19.32 -1.79 6.74
N VAL A 384 18.50 -2.49 5.95
CA VAL A 384 18.82 -2.85 4.55
C VAL A 384 18.99 -1.61 3.68
N MET A 385 18.17 -0.58 3.87
CA MET A 385 18.34 0.69 3.16
C MET A 385 19.65 1.39 3.51
N ALA A 386 20.01 1.44 4.80
CA ALA A 386 21.28 2.00 5.24
C ALA A 386 22.48 1.22 4.66
N GLU A 387 22.42 -0.11 4.69
CA GLU A 387 23.43 -1.00 4.08
C GLU A 387 23.58 -0.74 2.58
N MET A 388 22.47 -0.75 1.83
CA MET A 388 22.47 -0.51 0.39
C MET A 388 23.04 0.87 0.04
N MET A 389 22.65 1.90 0.77
CA MET A 389 23.12 3.28 0.54
C MET A 389 24.59 3.47 0.92
N GLN A 390 25.13 2.63 1.79
CA GLN A 390 26.53 2.65 2.22
C GLN A 390 27.39 1.63 1.45
N GLY A 391 26.83 0.89 0.49
CA GLY A 391 27.54 -0.14 -0.25
C GLY A 391 27.96 -1.34 0.59
N ARG A 392 27.29 -1.57 1.73
CA ARG A 392 27.54 -2.71 2.61
C ARG A 392 26.78 -3.95 2.13
N GLU A 393 27.20 -5.12 2.61
CA GLU A 393 26.46 -6.36 2.43
C GLU A 393 25.07 -6.24 3.09
N LEU A 394 24.05 -6.74 2.40
CA LEU A 394 22.66 -6.64 2.86
C LEU A 394 22.34 -7.76 3.85
N SER A 395 21.76 -7.39 4.99
CA SER A 395 21.32 -8.33 6.04
C SER A 395 20.10 -9.16 5.64
N ALA A 396 19.41 -8.82 4.55
CA ALA A 396 18.27 -9.57 4.01
C ALA A 396 18.23 -9.53 2.47
N ASP A 397 17.77 -10.62 1.87
CA ASP A 397 17.52 -10.68 0.43
C ASP A 397 16.25 -9.90 0.07
N ILE A 398 16.43 -8.83 -0.71
CA ILE A 398 15.37 -7.96 -1.23
C ILE A 398 15.31 -7.97 -2.76
N SER A 399 15.90 -8.98 -3.41
CA SER A 399 15.92 -9.13 -4.87
C SER A 399 14.52 -9.10 -5.48
N LYS A 400 13.53 -9.70 -4.80
CA LYS A 400 12.11 -9.70 -5.18
C LYS A 400 11.38 -8.39 -4.88
N GLY A 401 11.98 -7.51 -4.07
CA GLY A 401 11.50 -6.16 -3.73
C GLY A 401 11.87 -5.08 -4.76
N ARG A 402 12.61 -5.43 -5.82
CA ARG A 402 13.07 -4.49 -6.85
C ARG A 402 11.90 -3.94 -7.69
N MET A 403 12.12 -2.81 -8.35
CA MET A 403 11.17 -2.30 -9.34
C MET A 403 11.05 -3.29 -10.50
N PRO A 404 9.86 -3.45 -11.11
CA PRO A 404 9.77 -4.15 -12.38
C PRO A 404 10.71 -3.45 -13.38
N PRO A 405 11.38 -4.20 -14.28
CA PRO A 405 12.26 -3.59 -15.26
C PRO A 405 11.48 -2.54 -16.06
N PRO A 406 12.11 -1.41 -16.44
CA PRO A 406 11.48 -0.47 -17.35
C PRO A 406 11.05 -1.23 -18.60
N PHE A 407 9.93 -0.82 -19.20
CA PHE A 407 9.47 -1.41 -20.45
C PHE A 407 10.51 -1.07 -21.54
N VAL A 408 11.50 -1.95 -21.74
CA VAL A 408 12.54 -1.78 -22.76
C VAL A 408 11.90 -2.15 -24.10
N GLY A 409 11.43 -1.14 -24.82
CA GLY A 409 11.23 -1.28 -26.26
C GLY A 409 12.58 -1.62 -26.89
N THR A 410 12.72 -2.82 -27.45
CA THR A 410 13.95 -3.28 -28.12
C THR A 410 14.37 -2.26 -29.19
N LYS A 411 15.57 -1.67 -29.06
CA LYS A 411 16.17 -0.84 -30.10
C LYS A 411 16.61 -1.72 -31.27
N SER A 412 15.84 -1.69 -32.37
CA SER A 412 16.35 -2.06 -33.70
C SER A 412 17.01 -0.84 -34.33
N THR A 413 18.29 -0.95 -34.69
CA THR A 413 19.02 0.05 -35.47
C THR A 413 18.38 0.23 -36.83
N GLY A 414 17.71 1.37 -37.03
CA GLY A 414 17.12 1.76 -38.31
C GLY A 414 16.18 2.94 -38.08
N THR A 415 16.50 4.08 -38.69
CA THR A 415 15.69 5.30 -38.68
C THR A 415 14.28 5.00 -39.22
N MET A 416 13.31 4.81 -38.32
CA MET A 416 11.88 4.80 -38.65
C MET A 416 11.07 5.45 -37.52
N SER A 417 10.04 6.20 -37.92
CA SER A 417 9.22 7.03 -37.04
C SER A 417 8.48 6.22 -35.97
N SER A 418 8.27 6.87 -34.83
CA SER A 418 7.68 6.37 -33.57
C SER A 418 6.27 5.75 -33.68
N GLN A 419 5.64 5.81 -34.87
CA GLN A 419 4.29 5.30 -35.11
C GLN A 419 4.27 3.81 -35.54
N VAL A 420 5.36 3.28 -36.10
CA VAL A 420 5.38 1.89 -36.63
C VAL A 420 5.70 0.84 -35.55
N ILE A 421 6.42 1.22 -34.49
CA ILE A 421 6.82 0.30 -33.40
C ILE A 421 5.61 -0.06 -32.51
N ARG A 422 4.66 0.87 -32.32
CA ARG A 422 3.41 0.60 -31.57
C ARG A 422 2.53 -0.43 -32.28
N ASN A 423 2.39 -0.35 -33.61
CA ASN A 423 1.52 -1.25 -34.37
C ASN A 423 2.05 -2.69 -34.45
N LYS A 424 3.37 -2.91 -34.48
CA LYS A 424 3.94 -4.27 -34.44
C LYS A 424 3.86 -4.91 -33.04
N LEU A 425 4.05 -4.16 -31.96
CA LEU A 425 3.93 -4.71 -30.59
C LEU A 425 2.49 -5.14 -30.28
N TRP A 426 1.49 -4.41 -30.78
CA TRP A 426 0.07 -4.76 -30.59
C TRP A 426 -0.34 -6.01 -31.39
N HIS A 427 0.13 -6.16 -32.63
CA HIS A 427 -0.08 -7.38 -33.40
C HIS A 427 0.56 -8.61 -32.73
N VAL A 428 1.78 -8.48 -32.18
CA VAL A 428 2.47 -9.57 -31.47
C VAL A 428 1.76 -9.88 -30.14
N LEU A 429 1.31 -8.90 -29.36
CA LEU A 429 0.58 -9.16 -28.09
C LEU A 429 -0.78 -9.85 -28.30
N LEU A 430 -1.46 -9.56 -29.41
CA LEU A 430 -2.71 -10.25 -29.78
C LEU A 430 -2.44 -11.64 -30.36
N GLU A 431 -1.45 -11.83 -31.23
CA GLU A 431 -1.10 -13.15 -31.78
C GLU A 431 -0.50 -14.10 -30.73
N THR A 432 0.36 -13.60 -29.83
CA THR A 432 1.09 -14.47 -28.87
C THR A 432 0.24 -14.90 -27.67
N LYS A 433 -0.88 -14.21 -27.36
CA LYS A 433 -1.77 -14.58 -26.23
C LYS A 433 -3.18 -15.01 -26.63
N ILE A 434 -3.61 -14.80 -27.88
CA ILE A 434 -4.79 -15.48 -28.44
C ILE A 434 -4.37 -16.75 -29.20
N GLY A 435 -3.13 -16.84 -29.68
CA GLY A 435 -2.58 -17.97 -30.45
C GLY A 435 -2.37 -19.28 -29.68
N GLY A 436 -2.71 -19.35 -28.39
CA GLY A 436 -2.72 -20.60 -27.61
C GLY A 436 -3.99 -21.44 -27.79
N VAL A 437 -5.02 -20.93 -28.46
CA VAL A 437 -6.26 -21.68 -28.70
C VAL A 437 -6.19 -22.37 -30.06
N GLN A 438 -5.65 -23.59 -30.08
CA GLN A 438 -5.87 -24.49 -31.21
C GLN A 438 -7.38 -24.81 -31.29
N LEU A 439 -8.04 -24.30 -32.32
CA LEU A 439 -9.39 -24.72 -32.70
C LEU A 439 -9.23 -26.04 -33.47
N SER A 440 -9.65 -27.15 -32.88
CA SER A 440 -9.85 -28.39 -33.65
C SER A 440 -11.15 -28.26 -34.47
N PRO A 441 -11.23 -28.80 -35.71
CA PRO A 441 -12.36 -28.53 -36.60
C PRO A 441 -13.67 -29.26 -36.26
N SER A 442 -13.78 -29.96 -35.12
CA SER A 442 -14.88 -30.92 -34.91
C SER A 442 -15.85 -30.64 -33.75
N ASP A 443 -15.75 -29.51 -33.05
CA ASP A 443 -16.72 -29.21 -31.99
C ASP A 443 -17.73 -28.17 -32.47
N GLY A 444 -18.97 -28.65 -32.63
CA GLY A 444 -20.11 -27.91 -33.15
C GLY A 444 -20.45 -26.62 -32.39
N LEU A 445 -21.23 -25.79 -33.07
CA LEU A 445 -21.81 -24.52 -32.62
C LEU A 445 -22.67 -24.68 -31.35
N ASP A 446 -22.04 -24.82 -30.18
CA ASP A 446 -22.63 -24.45 -28.89
C ASP A 446 -21.55 -24.46 -27.79
N GLY A 447 -20.89 -23.33 -27.61
CA GLY A 447 -19.85 -23.19 -26.60
C GLY A 447 -19.61 -21.73 -26.21
N GLN A 448 -20.35 -21.23 -25.22
CA GLN A 448 -19.96 -20.01 -24.50
C GLN A 448 -18.62 -20.28 -23.79
N ARG A 449 -17.51 -19.75 -24.31
CA ARG A 449 -16.22 -19.75 -23.59
C ARG A 449 -16.01 -18.43 -22.85
N LEU A 450 -15.89 -18.52 -21.52
CA LEU A 450 -15.42 -17.47 -20.63
C LEU A 450 -13.90 -17.28 -20.82
N VAL A 451 -13.49 -16.38 -21.71
CA VAL A 451 -12.20 -15.69 -21.61
C VAL A 451 -12.19 -14.79 -20.36
N GLU A 452 -11.12 -14.83 -19.58
CA GLU A 452 -11.01 -14.13 -18.29
C GLU A 452 -11.31 -12.62 -18.39
N VAL A 453 -12.31 -12.18 -17.60
CA VAL A 453 -12.83 -10.81 -17.49
C VAL A 453 -11.78 -9.79 -16.99
N SER A 454 -10.64 -10.26 -16.50
CA SER A 454 -9.56 -9.45 -15.90
C SER A 454 -8.87 -8.53 -16.90
N ILE A 455 -8.67 -8.98 -18.16
CA ILE A 455 -7.95 -8.22 -19.19
C ILE A 455 -8.80 -7.06 -19.71
N LEU A 456 -10.08 -7.31 -20.03
CA LEU A 456 -11.01 -6.29 -20.52
C LEU A 456 -11.29 -5.20 -19.46
N ARG A 457 -11.36 -5.58 -18.17
CA ARG A 457 -11.50 -4.63 -17.06
C ARG A 457 -10.34 -3.64 -16.98
N ARG A 458 -9.11 -4.05 -17.33
CA ARG A 458 -7.91 -3.21 -17.27
C ARG A 458 -7.90 -2.10 -18.33
N TYR A 459 -8.48 -2.36 -19.51
CA TYR A 459 -8.43 -1.44 -20.65
C TYR A 459 -9.73 -0.65 -20.86
N LEU A 460 -10.90 -1.19 -20.50
CA LEU A 460 -12.20 -0.51 -20.70
C LEU A 460 -12.60 0.44 -19.57
N ARG A 461 -12.07 0.24 -18.35
CA ARG A 461 -12.41 1.07 -17.18
C ARG A 461 -12.03 2.56 -17.37
N PRO A 462 -10.87 2.91 -17.96
CA PRO A 462 -10.56 4.30 -18.29
C PRO A 462 -11.49 4.87 -19.36
N LEU A 463 -11.87 4.08 -20.37
CA LEU A 463 -12.75 4.51 -21.48
C LEU A 463 -14.17 4.88 -21.01
N LEU A 464 -14.70 4.16 -20.01
CA LEU A 464 -16.02 4.45 -19.40
C LEU A 464 -15.99 5.68 -18.47
N LEU A 465 -14.88 5.90 -17.76
CA LEU A 465 -14.70 7.05 -16.85
C LEU A 465 -14.52 8.37 -17.60
N VAL A 466 -13.83 8.36 -18.75
CA VAL A 466 -13.50 9.58 -19.51
C VAL A 466 -14.73 10.24 -20.15
N LYS A 467 -15.87 9.53 -20.31
CA LYS A 467 -17.07 10.06 -20.97
C LYS A 467 -18.25 10.38 -20.03
N SER A 468 -18.15 10.09 -18.73
CA SER A 468 -19.20 10.39 -17.75
C SER A 468 -18.91 11.72 -17.04
N ASP A 469 -19.07 12.84 -17.75
CA ASP A 469 -18.97 14.17 -17.11
C ASP A 469 -20.21 14.53 -16.26
N ARG A 470 -21.18 13.62 -16.10
CA ARG A 470 -22.31 13.75 -15.16
C ARG A 470 -22.80 12.39 -14.62
N GLN A 471 -22.68 12.17 -13.32
CA GLN A 471 -23.52 11.32 -12.44
C GLN A 471 -23.68 9.79 -12.67
N PHE A 472 -22.83 9.07 -13.41
CA PHE A 472 -22.95 7.60 -13.53
C PHE A 472 -21.67 6.84 -13.14
N GLU A 473 -21.70 6.12 -12.01
CA GLU A 473 -20.73 5.04 -11.74
C GLU A 473 -21.23 3.73 -12.38
N ALA A 474 -20.66 3.35 -13.52
CA ALA A 474 -20.88 2.04 -14.10
C ALA A 474 -19.88 1.02 -13.51
N SER A 475 -20.35 0.12 -12.65
CA SER A 475 -19.55 -1.03 -12.19
C SER A 475 -19.84 -2.27 -13.04
N ILE A 476 -18.79 -2.97 -13.50
CA ILE A 476 -18.93 -4.20 -14.29
C ILE A 476 -19.21 -5.37 -13.33
N SER A 477 -20.47 -5.76 -13.20
CA SER A 477 -20.88 -6.88 -12.33
C SER A 477 -20.36 -8.24 -12.84
N GLN A 478 -20.22 -9.22 -11.94
CA GLN A 478 -19.85 -10.61 -12.28
C GLN A 478 -20.84 -11.32 -13.23
N ARG A 479 -22.02 -10.73 -13.50
CA ARG A 479 -23.04 -11.29 -14.41
C ARG A 479 -22.96 -10.76 -15.85
N SER A 480 -21.99 -9.89 -16.15
CA SER A 480 -21.82 -9.31 -17.47
C SER A 480 -21.37 -10.39 -18.47
N ARG A 481 -22.09 -10.55 -19.59
CA ARG A 481 -21.77 -11.52 -20.65
C ARG A 481 -21.22 -10.78 -21.86
N TYR A 482 -20.33 -11.43 -22.60
CA TYR A 482 -19.85 -10.93 -23.89
C TYR A 482 -19.84 -12.04 -24.94
N LEU A 483 -19.94 -11.61 -26.19
CA LEU A 483 -19.86 -12.48 -27.36
C LEU A 483 -18.85 -11.87 -28.34
N CYS A 484 -17.83 -12.64 -28.71
CA CYS A 484 -16.88 -12.27 -29.75
C CYS A 484 -17.22 -13.07 -31.01
N LYS A 485 -17.51 -12.38 -32.12
CA LYS A 485 -17.69 -12.99 -33.44
C LYS A 485 -16.64 -12.43 -34.40
N ARG A 486 -15.99 -13.32 -35.14
CA ARG A 486 -15.13 -12.94 -36.27
C ARG A 486 -16.01 -12.83 -37.51
N ASP A 487 -15.82 -11.79 -38.30
CA ASP A 487 -16.58 -11.61 -39.54
C ASP A 487 -16.07 -12.63 -40.57
N GLU A 488 -16.95 -13.53 -41.02
CA GLU A 488 -16.61 -14.60 -41.96
C GLU A 488 -16.33 -14.07 -43.37
N VAL A 489 -16.79 -12.85 -43.69
CA VAL A 489 -16.62 -12.22 -45.01
C VAL A 489 -15.38 -11.33 -45.07
N SER A 490 -14.95 -10.78 -43.93
CA SER A 490 -13.78 -9.91 -43.81
C SER A 490 -12.88 -10.34 -42.64
N PRO A 491 -11.90 -11.23 -42.87
CA PRO A 491 -11.11 -11.88 -41.79
C PRO A 491 -10.32 -10.92 -40.88
N GLY A 492 -10.12 -9.68 -41.32
CA GLY A 492 -9.46 -8.61 -40.56
C GLY A 492 -10.38 -7.83 -39.62
N LYS A 493 -11.67 -8.17 -39.54
CA LYS A 493 -12.66 -7.51 -38.66
C LYS A 493 -13.10 -8.41 -37.52
N ILE A 494 -13.07 -7.86 -36.31
CA ILE A 494 -13.53 -8.53 -35.09
C ILE A 494 -14.67 -7.71 -34.50
N HIS A 495 -15.80 -8.37 -34.23
CA HIS A 495 -16.95 -7.76 -33.57
C HIS A 495 -17.05 -8.26 -32.14
N LEU A 496 -17.04 -7.32 -31.19
CA LEU A 496 -17.18 -7.59 -29.77
C LEU A 496 -18.50 -6.99 -29.27
N TYR A 497 -19.38 -7.84 -28.74
CA TYR A 497 -20.64 -7.43 -28.15
C TYR A 497 -20.56 -7.56 -26.64
N LEU A 498 -20.72 -6.44 -25.94
CA LEU A 498 -20.66 -6.36 -24.47
C LEU A 498 -22.04 -6.00 -23.92
N LYS A 499 -22.56 -6.80 -22.99
CA LYS A 499 -23.80 -6.50 -22.26
C LYS A 499 -23.48 -6.17 -20.80
N PHE A 500 -23.69 -4.92 -20.43
CA PHE A 500 -23.43 -4.42 -19.08
C PHE A 500 -24.71 -4.38 -18.24
N HIS A 501 -24.61 -4.86 -17.00
CA HIS A 501 -25.62 -4.61 -15.97
C HIS A 501 -25.22 -3.37 -15.17
N LEU A 502 -25.99 -2.28 -15.32
CA LEU A 502 -25.79 -1.06 -14.56
C LEU A 502 -26.56 -1.14 -13.23
N VAL A 503 -25.88 -0.82 -12.13
CA VAL A 503 -26.49 -0.73 -10.80
C VAL A 503 -26.37 0.71 -10.32
N ARG A 504 -27.49 1.34 -9.97
CA ARG A 504 -27.52 2.60 -9.24
C ARG A 504 -27.95 2.30 -7.80
N GLU A 505 -27.40 3.04 -6.84
CA GLU A 505 -27.87 2.97 -5.44
C GLU A 505 -29.42 3.00 -5.41
N PHE A 506 -29.98 1.87 -4.99
CA PHE A 506 -31.40 1.58 -4.77
C PHE A 506 -32.37 1.50 -5.97
N ASN A 507 -31.93 1.30 -7.23
CA ASN A 507 -32.82 0.77 -8.29
C ASN A 507 -32.07 0.09 -9.46
N GLN A 508 -32.66 -0.98 -10.03
CA GLN A 508 -32.14 -1.65 -11.23
C GLN A 508 -32.49 -0.84 -12.50
N LEU A 509 -31.50 -0.52 -13.33
CA LEU A 509 -31.68 0.07 -14.66
C LEU A 509 -31.63 -1.01 -15.76
N PRO A 510 -32.21 -0.75 -16.96
CA PRO A 510 -32.12 -1.68 -18.09
C PRO A 510 -30.68 -1.86 -18.58
N HIS A 511 -30.41 -3.00 -19.22
CA HIS A 511 -29.09 -3.38 -19.69
C HIS A 511 -28.54 -2.39 -20.74
N LEU A 512 -27.25 -2.07 -20.63
CA LEU A 512 -26.54 -1.31 -21.64
C LEU A 512 -25.82 -2.28 -22.57
N GLU A 513 -26.16 -2.29 -23.86
CA GLU A 513 -25.48 -3.09 -24.87
C GLU A 513 -24.56 -2.20 -25.71
N VAL A 514 -23.29 -2.60 -25.80
CA VAL A 514 -22.25 -1.88 -26.54
C VAL A 514 -21.66 -2.82 -27.57
N HIS A 515 -21.59 -2.36 -28.81
CA HIS A 515 -20.94 -3.05 -29.91
C HIS A 515 -19.65 -2.33 -30.28
N MET A 516 -18.56 -3.07 -30.36
CA MET A 516 -17.28 -2.57 -30.83
C MET A 516 -16.83 -3.35 -32.06
N GLU A 517 -16.48 -2.62 -33.11
CA GLU A 517 -15.92 -3.14 -34.35
C GLU A 517 -14.45 -2.73 -34.43
N PHE A 518 -13.58 -3.72 -34.63
CA PHE A 518 -12.15 -3.51 -34.76
C PHE A 518 -11.75 -3.73 -36.21
N HIS A 519 -11.03 -2.74 -36.78
CA HIS A 519 -10.43 -2.80 -38.12
C HIS A 519 -8.91 -2.62 -38.01
N GLY A 520 -8.16 -3.04 -39.04
CA GLY A 520 -6.68 -3.15 -39.05
C GLY A 520 -5.86 -1.86 -38.82
N GLY A 521 -6.48 -0.80 -38.28
CA GLY A 521 -5.84 0.43 -37.83
C GLY A 521 -6.70 1.27 -36.86
N GLY A 522 -7.76 0.72 -36.26
CA GLY A 522 -8.63 1.47 -35.32
C GLY A 522 -9.82 0.66 -34.81
N ALA A 523 -10.62 1.26 -33.93
CA ALA A 523 -11.84 0.66 -33.40
C ALA A 523 -12.99 1.68 -33.37
N THR A 524 -14.18 1.25 -33.77
CA THR A 524 -15.44 2.01 -33.69
C THR A 524 -16.32 1.42 -32.61
N MET A 525 -16.93 2.28 -31.78
CA MET A 525 -17.82 1.89 -30.68
C MET A 525 -19.22 2.47 -30.86
N SER A 526 -20.22 1.61 -30.79
CA SER A 526 -21.63 1.95 -30.95
C SER A 526 -22.43 1.49 -29.72
N ILE A 527 -23.27 2.37 -29.17
CA ILE A 527 -24.20 2.02 -28.08
C ILE A 527 -25.52 1.58 -28.71
N LEU A 528 -25.95 0.36 -28.43
CA LEU A 528 -27.22 -0.21 -28.91
C LEU A 528 -28.26 -0.02 -27.81
N HIS A 529 -29.03 1.08 -27.84
CA HIS A 529 -30.01 1.37 -26.78
C HIS A 529 -31.39 0.73 -27.02
N HIS A 530 -31.96 0.16 -25.97
CA HIS A 530 -33.40 0.15 -25.68
C HIS A 530 -33.66 1.00 -24.41
N LEU A 531 -33.80 2.31 -24.58
CA LEU A 531 -34.44 3.21 -23.60
C LEU A 531 -35.44 4.08 -24.37
N PRO A 532 -36.68 4.29 -23.89
CA PRO A 532 -37.66 5.10 -24.59
C PRO A 532 -37.26 6.57 -24.51
N THR A 533 -37.17 7.23 -25.67
CA THR A 533 -37.13 8.69 -25.84
C THR A 533 -36.03 9.45 -25.09
N VAL A 534 -34.82 9.50 -25.64
CA VAL A 534 -33.97 10.72 -25.79
C VAL A 534 -33.03 10.47 -26.99
N GLU A 535 -32.84 11.51 -27.81
CA GLU A 535 -32.05 11.66 -29.05
C GLU A 535 -30.99 10.60 -29.40
N ARG A 536 -31.00 10.16 -30.68
CA ARG A 536 -29.90 9.40 -31.29
C ARG A 536 -28.66 10.29 -31.44
N THR A 537 -27.68 10.13 -30.56
CA THR A 537 -26.35 10.71 -30.76
C THR A 537 -25.43 9.68 -31.39
N PHE A 538 -25.05 9.87 -32.66
CA PHE A 538 -23.96 9.12 -33.28
C PHE A 538 -22.63 9.68 -32.76
N PHE A 539 -21.79 8.83 -32.17
CA PHE A 539 -20.44 9.22 -31.73
C PHE A 539 -19.41 8.55 -32.62
N GLU A 540 -18.89 9.27 -33.60
CA GLU A 540 -17.70 8.87 -34.33
C GLU A 540 -16.48 9.18 -33.47
N VAL A 541 -15.74 8.15 -33.03
CA VAL A 541 -14.45 8.33 -32.36
C VAL A 541 -13.36 8.32 -33.42
N SER A 542 -13.16 9.46 -34.08
CA SER A 542 -11.98 9.69 -34.92
C SER A 542 -10.83 10.20 -34.04
N GLY A 543 -10.23 9.27 -33.28
CA GLY A 543 -8.99 9.52 -32.53
C GLY A 543 -7.89 8.61 -33.05
N PHE A 544 -6.83 9.18 -33.62
CA PHE A 544 -5.60 8.44 -33.93
C PHE A 544 -4.99 7.88 -32.62
N PHE A 545 -4.92 6.56 -32.50
CA PHE A 545 -4.32 5.84 -31.37
C PHE A 545 -2.87 5.40 -31.66
#